data_AF-A0A1H7A1P1-F1
#
_entry.id   AF-A0A1H7A1P1-F1
#
_cell.length_a   1.000
_cell.length_b   1.000
_cell.length_c   1.000
_cell.angle_alpha   90.00
_cell.angle_beta   90.00
_cell.angle_gamma   90.00
#
_symmetry.space_group_name_H-M   'P 1'
#
loop_
_entity.id
_entity.type
_entity.pdbx_description
1 polymer ?
#
loop_
_entity_poly.entity_id
_entity_poly.type
_entity_poly.pdbx_seq_one_letter_code
_entity_poly.pdbx_strand_id
1 'polypeptide(L)'
;MTARRLTLSFLATGLLGVLALAAPASEGGDYRADSLSGSRLEVWQGGQVRLTLDLKRAFPAAVVAPADLGLGDATSLRVVRVADFDGDGSQDALVAVSFGGNAVPEAYTFATYAGGQLGFTKSFSFWGEVGFEPGGRVVTLTEETGQDALRRRYAYERGQLVTLKSESVPGLKASPQWLASSFDPARSTLAADLNGDGVREILRCEVWDRWSALTCGVQDRQGRDLLPANLGCLRFGVLATRTRGYQDLVCDSRLVGRWNGQRYVFPDGP
;
A
#
# COMPACT_ATOMS: atom_id res chain seq x y z
N MET A 1 24.46 73.87 -37.18
CA MET A 1 24.99 72.52 -37.48
C MET A 1 26.36 72.37 -36.84
N THR A 2 26.49 71.60 -35.76
CA THR A 2 27.75 70.93 -35.34
C THR A 2 27.50 70.05 -34.12
N ALA A 3 27.58 68.74 -34.30
CA ALA A 3 27.76 67.80 -33.19
C ALA A 3 29.26 67.61 -32.94
N ARG A 4 29.71 67.59 -31.68
CA ARG A 4 31.07 67.12 -31.32
C ARG A 4 31.24 66.89 -29.81
N ARG A 5 31.44 65.62 -29.44
CA ARG A 5 32.50 65.05 -28.56
C ARG A 5 32.13 63.57 -28.31
N LEU A 6 32.92 62.54 -28.67
CA LEU A 6 34.32 62.20 -28.27
C LEU A 6 34.43 62.14 -26.73
N THR A 7 34.88 61.08 -26.04
CA THR A 7 35.48 59.77 -26.41
C THR A 7 35.29 58.80 -25.19
N LEU A 8 35.84 57.58 -25.03
CA LEU A 8 36.98 56.86 -25.63
C LEU A 8 36.74 55.32 -25.62
N SER A 9 37.72 54.57 -26.14
CA SER A 9 37.88 53.10 -26.20
C SER A 9 38.07 52.40 -24.85
N PHE A 10 37.96 51.06 -24.82
CA PHE A 10 39.09 50.16 -24.49
C PHE A 10 38.85 48.69 -24.91
N LEU A 11 39.83 47.82 -24.65
CA LEU A 11 40.12 46.58 -25.41
C LEU A 11 39.36 45.31 -25.00
N ALA A 12 39.44 44.36 -25.96
CA ALA A 12 39.13 42.95 -25.93
C ALA A 12 39.56 42.13 -24.69
N THR A 13 38.67 41.20 -24.31
CA THR A 13 38.93 39.81 -23.89
C THR A 13 37.63 39.02 -24.14
N GLY A 14 37.61 37.79 -24.65
CA GLY A 14 38.68 36.81 -24.77
C GLY A 14 38.63 35.83 -23.60
N LEU A 15 38.18 34.59 -23.88
CA LEU A 15 37.93 33.48 -22.95
C LEU A 15 36.80 33.68 -21.92
N LEU A 16 35.77 32.86 -22.07
CA LEU A 16 35.06 32.26 -20.93
C LEU A 16 34.79 30.79 -21.25
N GLY A 17 35.84 29.98 -21.14
CA GLY A 17 35.70 28.54 -21.10
C GLY A 17 35.23 28.14 -19.70
N VAL A 18 34.09 27.47 -19.61
CA VAL A 18 33.68 26.74 -18.40
C VAL A 18 33.67 25.26 -18.73
N LEU A 19 34.86 24.67 -18.72
CA LEU A 19 35.01 23.23 -18.53
C LEU A 19 34.97 23.00 -17.02
N ALA A 20 33.78 22.67 -16.51
CA ALA A 20 33.57 22.14 -15.17
C ALA A 20 33.03 20.71 -15.31
N LEU A 21 33.95 19.78 -15.55
CA LEU A 21 33.66 18.35 -15.42
C LEU A 21 33.56 17.96 -13.94
N ALA A 22 32.87 16.85 -13.69
CA ALA A 22 32.79 16.11 -12.44
C ALA A 22 31.95 16.71 -11.29
N ALA A 23 30.74 16.18 -11.16
CA ALA A 23 30.36 15.50 -9.93
C ALA A 23 29.99 14.03 -10.24
N PRO A 24 30.90 13.06 -10.10
CA PRO A 24 30.55 11.73 -9.63
C PRO A 24 30.36 11.81 -8.10
N ALA A 25 29.52 11.00 -7.45
CA ALA A 25 28.76 9.87 -7.96
C ALA A 25 27.40 9.75 -7.25
N SER A 26 26.41 9.20 -7.94
CA SER A 26 25.35 8.39 -7.33
C SER A 26 25.66 6.91 -7.56
N GLU A 27 26.78 6.44 -6.99
CA GLU A 27 27.03 5.01 -6.84
C GLU A 27 26.11 4.47 -5.73
N GLY A 28 24.94 4.01 -6.14
CA GLY A 28 23.90 3.39 -5.32
C GLY A 28 22.89 2.71 -6.24
N GLY A 29 23.31 1.64 -6.92
CA GLY A 29 22.48 0.97 -7.93
C GLY A 29 21.68 -0.21 -7.37
N ASP A 30 20.37 -0.25 -7.68
CA ASP A 30 19.44 -1.38 -7.43
C ASP A 30 18.39 -1.54 -8.57
N TYR A 31 18.22 -2.76 -9.13
CA TYR A 31 17.46 -3.15 -10.35
C TYR A 31 16.05 -3.52 -9.94
N ARG A 32 15.07 -3.05 -10.71
CA ARG A 32 13.66 -3.03 -10.32
C ARG A 32 12.77 -3.41 -11.50
N ALA A 33 12.83 -4.67 -11.94
CA ALA A 33 12.23 -5.12 -13.20
C ALA A 33 10.86 -5.82 -13.03
N ASP A 34 10.07 -5.91 -14.10
CA ASP A 34 8.65 -6.32 -14.07
C ASP A 34 8.32 -7.79 -14.32
N SER A 35 7.05 -8.07 -13.99
CA SER A 35 6.04 -8.99 -14.57
C SER A 35 6.39 -10.42 -15.00
N LEU A 36 5.32 -11.21 -15.14
CA LEU A 36 5.13 -12.13 -16.27
C LEU A 36 3.62 -12.27 -16.53
N SER A 37 3.18 -11.84 -17.73
CA SER A 37 1.80 -11.91 -18.27
C SER A 37 0.70 -11.13 -17.51
N GLY A 38 -0.04 -10.18 -18.11
CA GLY A 38 0.01 -9.68 -19.49
C GLY A 38 -0.34 -8.18 -19.57
N SER A 39 0.47 -7.32 -20.22
CA SER A 39 1.59 -7.65 -21.12
C SER A 39 2.76 -6.64 -21.19
N ARG A 40 2.97 -5.87 -20.09
CA ARG A 40 4.27 -5.68 -19.38
C ARG A 40 4.92 -4.28 -19.42
N LEU A 41 5.03 -3.61 -18.26
CA LEU A 41 6.02 -2.55 -17.84
C LEU A 41 7.41 -3.20 -17.57
N GLU A 42 8.50 -2.49 -17.18
CA GLU A 42 9.66 -2.94 -16.35
C GLU A 42 10.38 -1.71 -15.68
N VAL A 43 11.32 -1.78 -14.69
CA VAL A 43 12.36 -0.70 -14.42
C VAL A 43 13.84 -1.19 -14.24
N TRP A 44 14.83 -0.30 -14.52
CA TRP A 44 16.30 -0.49 -14.70
C TRP A 44 17.20 -0.43 -13.42
N GLN A 45 18.53 -0.61 -13.58
CA GLN A 45 19.71 -0.21 -12.72
C GLN A 45 20.96 -0.22 -13.62
N GLY A 46 22.13 0.19 -13.09
CA GLY A 46 23.44 -0.41 -13.38
C GLY A 46 23.93 -0.48 -14.84
N GLY A 47 23.31 0.27 -15.74
CA GLY A 47 23.67 0.34 -17.16
C GLY A 47 22.92 -0.60 -18.12
N GLN A 48 21.84 -1.29 -17.73
CA GLN A 48 21.10 -2.16 -18.67
C GLN A 48 19.57 -2.05 -18.62
N VAL A 49 18.97 -2.27 -19.80
CA VAL A 49 17.52 -2.21 -20.03
C VAL A 49 16.82 -3.13 -19.06
N ARG A 50 15.88 -2.53 -18.33
CA ARG A 50 14.66 -3.25 -17.97
C ARG A 50 13.51 -2.31 -17.70
N LEU A 51 13.14 -1.36 -18.57
CA LEU A 51 11.78 -0.79 -18.73
C LEU A 51 11.43 -0.93 -20.20
N THR A 52 10.38 -1.70 -20.47
CA THR A 52 9.60 -1.69 -21.71
C THR A 52 8.16 -1.83 -21.28
N LEU A 53 7.24 -1.00 -21.78
CA LEU A 53 5.85 -0.93 -21.34
C LEU A 53 4.92 -1.23 -22.51
N ASP A 54 4.38 -2.46 -22.60
CA ASP A 54 3.40 -2.90 -23.62
C ASP A 54 2.06 -3.37 -23.00
N LEU A 55 1.23 -2.39 -22.65
CA LEU A 55 -0.18 -2.62 -22.30
C LEU A 55 -1.06 -2.91 -23.56
N LYS A 56 -0.44 -3.31 -24.68
CA LYS A 56 -1.01 -3.61 -26.01
C LYS A 56 -1.41 -2.42 -26.90
N ARG A 57 -0.40 -1.85 -27.56
CA ARG A 57 -0.42 -1.63 -29.01
C ARG A 57 0.23 -2.94 -29.57
N ALA A 58 1.25 -2.95 -30.41
CA ALA A 58 2.63 -2.85 -29.93
C ALA A 58 3.00 -1.48 -29.36
N PHE A 59 3.05 -1.32 -28.02
CA PHE A 59 3.51 -0.04 -27.47
C PHE A 59 4.93 0.15 -28.01
N PRO A 60 5.29 1.36 -28.46
CA PRO A 60 6.67 1.60 -28.83
C PRO A 60 7.49 1.42 -27.57
N ALA A 61 8.53 0.60 -27.63
CA ALA A 61 9.45 0.37 -26.54
C ALA A 61 10.20 1.68 -26.23
N ALA A 62 9.59 2.51 -25.38
CA ALA A 62 10.11 3.79 -24.94
C ALA A 62 10.68 3.63 -23.54
N VAL A 63 11.96 3.96 -23.42
CA VAL A 63 12.72 3.92 -22.17
C VAL A 63 12.52 5.23 -21.44
N VAL A 64 11.96 5.20 -20.23
CA VAL A 64 11.70 6.39 -19.41
C VAL A 64 12.01 6.05 -17.95
N ALA A 65 12.76 6.89 -17.23
CA ALA A 65 13.08 6.63 -15.82
C ALA A 65 11.90 7.03 -14.90
N PRO A 66 11.75 6.43 -13.70
CA PRO A 66 10.68 6.82 -12.76
C PRO A 66 10.66 8.33 -12.42
N ALA A 67 11.83 8.97 -12.36
CA ALA A 67 11.94 10.42 -12.17
C ALA A 67 11.32 11.21 -13.34
N ASP A 68 11.53 10.78 -14.58
CA ASP A 68 10.98 11.39 -15.80
C ASP A 68 9.45 11.18 -15.93
N LEU A 69 8.91 10.17 -15.23
CA LEU A 69 7.46 9.94 -15.08
C LEU A 69 6.83 10.81 -13.98
N GLY A 70 7.60 11.67 -13.31
CA GLY A 70 7.15 12.47 -12.18
C GLY A 70 6.94 11.67 -10.90
N LEU A 71 7.47 10.43 -10.82
CA LEU A 71 7.29 9.52 -9.68
C LEU A 71 8.41 9.61 -8.62
N GLY A 72 9.36 10.55 -8.78
CA GLY A 72 10.39 10.87 -7.78
C GLY A 72 11.30 9.70 -7.40
N ASP A 73 11.76 9.68 -6.14
CA ASP A 73 12.71 8.71 -5.56
C ASP A 73 12.07 7.34 -5.25
N ALA A 74 11.14 6.89 -6.09
CA ALA A 74 10.49 5.59 -5.90
C ALA A 74 11.53 4.45 -5.99
N THR A 75 11.31 3.32 -5.29
CA THR A 75 12.23 2.16 -5.21
C THR A 75 11.67 0.84 -5.75
N SER A 76 10.37 0.54 -5.63
CA SER A 76 9.70 -0.59 -6.34
C SER A 76 8.43 -0.15 -7.08
N LEU A 77 8.14 -0.76 -8.23
CA LEU A 77 6.98 -0.45 -9.08
C LEU A 77 6.32 -1.78 -9.46
N ARG A 78 4.99 -1.83 -9.42
CA ARG A 78 4.23 -3.06 -9.63
C ARG A 78 2.89 -2.76 -10.28
N VAL A 79 2.62 -3.36 -11.44
CA VAL A 79 1.27 -3.35 -12.01
C VAL A 79 0.36 -4.21 -11.11
N VAL A 80 -0.68 -3.59 -10.55
CA VAL A 80 -1.67 -4.24 -9.71
C VAL A 80 -2.77 -4.87 -10.58
N ARG A 81 -3.21 -4.13 -11.61
CA ARG A 81 -4.26 -4.56 -12.53
C ARG A 81 -4.16 -3.79 -13.84
N VAL A 82 -4.47 -4.47 -14.95
CA VAL A 82 -4.74 -3.85 -16.26
C VAL A 82 -6.23 -4.00 -16.55
N ALA A 83 -6.88 -2.90 -16.96
CA ALA A 83 -8.29 -2.88 -17.37
C ALA A 83 -8.60 -1.59 -18.15
N ASP A 84 -9.73 -1.56 -18.86
CA ASP A 84 -10.34 -0.32 -19.34
C ASP A 84 -10.99 0.39 -18.14
N PHE A 85 -10.24 1.28 -17.46
CA PHE A 85 -10.66 1.83 -16.18
C PHE A 85 -11.62 3.02 -16.35
N ASP A 86 -11.41 3.89 -17.34
CA ASP A 86 -12.33 5.01 -17.64
C ASP A 86 -13.41 4.71 -18.69
N GLY A 87 -13.32 3.60 -19.42
CA GLY A 87 -14.36 3.11 -20.33
C GLY A 87 -14.23 3.64 -21.75
N ASP A 88 -13.06 4.14 -22.15
CA ASP A 88 -12.81 4.65 -23.51
C ASP A 88 -12.51 3.53 -24.54
N GLY A 89 -12.33 2.29 -24.07
CA GLY A 89 -12.03 1.10 -24.88
C GLY A 89 -10.53 0.77 -24.98
N SER A 90 -9.66 1.60 -24.41
CA SER A 90 -8.22 1.35 -24.26
C SER A 90 -7.94 0.48 -23.03
N GLN A 91 -6.67 0.19 -22.74
CA GLN A 91 -6.26 -0.43 -21.48
C GLN A 91 -5.40 0.54 -20.67
N ASP A 92 -5.85 0.83 -19.45
CA ASP A 92 -5.06 1.49 -18.42
C ASP A 92 -4.49 0.46 -17.44
N ALA A 93 -3.59 0.91 -16.57
CA ALA A 93 -3.10 0.13 -15.45
C ALA A 93 -3.26 0.86 -14.13
N LEU A 94 -3.64 0.15 -13.07
CA LEU A 94 -3.38 0.58 -11.70
C LEU A 94 -1.97 0.13 -11.32
N VAL A 95 -1.12 1.06 -10.92
CA VAL A 95 0.29 0.82 -10.59
C VAL A 95 0.53 1.19 -9.12
N ALA A 96 1.10 0.25 -8.37
CA ALA A 96 1.64 0.46 -7.03
C ALA A 96 3.10 0.92 -7.12
N VAL A 97 3.45 1.87 -6.27
CA VAL A 97 4.71 2.61 -6.22
C VAL A 97 5.19 2.58 -4.78
N SER A 98 6.27 1.84 -4.51
CA SER A 98 6.99 1.93 -3.24
C SER A 98 8.09 2.99 -3.34
N PHE A 99 8.33 3.68 -2.24
CA PHE A 99 9.48 4.57 -2.03
C PHE A 99 10.51 3.97 -1.07
N GLY A 100 10.27 2.74 -0.60
CA GLY A 100 11.12 2.05 0.38
C GLY A 100 10.95 2.61 1.79
N GLY A 101 11.64 1.98 2.74
CA GLY A 101 11.55 2.31 4.16
C GLY A 101 10.41 1.60 4.89
N ASN A 102 10.69 1.17 6.13
CA ASN A 102 9.82 0.34 6.98
C ASN A 102 8.65 1.12 7.64
N ALA A 103 8.24 2.24 7.04
CA ALA A 103 7.24 3.17 7.57
C ALA A 103 6.55 4.00 6.46
N VAL A 104 6.67 3.59 5.19
CA VAL A 104 6.03 4.26 4.05
C VAL A 104 5.06 3.30 3.36
N PRO A 105 3.77 3.64 3.20
CA PRO A 105 2.81 2.83 2.45
C PRO A 105 3.13 2.82 0.95
N GLU A 106 2.63 1.83 0.21
CA GLU A 106 2.61 1.94 -1.25
C GLU A 106 1.69 3.10 -1.67
N ALA A 107 2.13 3.89 -2.64
CA ALA A 107 1.28 4.83 -3.36
C ALA A 107 0.75 4.16 -4.63
N TYR A 108 -0.49 4.45 -5.00
CA TYR A 108 -1.20 3.86 -6.11
C TYR A 108 -1.62 4.95 -7.08
N THR A 109 -1.38 4.76 -8.37
CA THR A 109 -1.73 5.72 -9.43
C THR A 109 -2.23 4.98 -10.68
N PHE A 110 -3.11 5.63 -11.45
CA PHE A 110 -3.49 5.12 -12.76
C PHE A 110 -2.49 5.57 -13.82
N ALA A 111 -2.09 4.64 -14.67
CA ALA A 111 -1.25 4.86 -15.83
C ALA A 111 -2.06 4.59 -17.10
N THR A 112 -2.14 5.59 -17.98
CA THR A 112 -2.84 5.50 -19.28
C THR A 112 -1.87 5.75 -20.43
N TYR A 113 -2.23 5.32 -21.64
CA TYR A 113 -1.42 5.58 -22.83
C TYR A 113 -2.26 5.93 -24.05
N ALA A 114 -2.32 7.23 -24.34
CA ALA A 114 -3.08 7.78 -25.44
C ALA A 114 -2.15 8.55 -26.39
N GLY A 115 -2.41 8.49 -27.70
CA GLY A 115 -1.71 9.31 -28.70
C GLY A 115 -0.19 9.10 -28.84
N GLY A 116 0.40 8.14 -28.14
CA GLY A 116 1.86 7.94 -28.08
C GLY A 116 2.51 8.32 -26.75
N GLN A 117 1.75 8.87 -25.81
CA GLN A 117 2.25 9.41 -24.54
C GLN A 117 1.72 8.60 -23.35
N LEU A 118 2.59 8.35 -22.37
CA LEU A 118 2.24 7.73 -21.09
C LEU A 118 1.84 8.84 -20.10
N GLY A 119 0.68 8.72 -19.47
CA GLY A 119 0.17 9.67 -18.49
C GLY A 119 -0.09 9.00 -17.15
N PHE A 120 0.20 9.69 -16.05
CA PHE A 120 -0.07 9.24 -14.69
C PHE A 120 -1.03 10.18 -13.97
N THR A 121 -1.92 9.64 -13.14
CA THR A 121 -2.75 10.45 -12.25
C THR A 121 -1.96 10.90 -11.01
N LYS A 122 -2.57 11.79 -10.23
CA LYS A 122 -2.24 11.89 -8.80
C LYS A 122 -2.38 10.52 -8.14
N SER A 123 -1.58 10.27 -7.11
CA SER A 123 -1.61 9.02 -6.36
C SER A 123 -2.42 9.12 -5.06
N PHE A 124 -2.80 7.96 -4.53
CA PHE A 124 -3.29 7.78 -3.16
C PHE A 124 -2.43 6.72 -2.45
N SER A 125 -2.26 6.81 -1.13
CA SER A 125 -1.39 5.88 -0.38
C SER A 125 -2.20 4.93 0.50
N PHE A 126 -1.76 3.68 0.62
CA PHE A 126 -2.43 2.66 1.43
C PHE A 126 -1.49 1.56 1.94
N TRP A 127 -1.84 0.99 3.09
CA TRP A 127 -1.03 0.05 3.86
C TRP A 127 -1.33 -1.44 3.62
N GLY A 128 -2.40 -1.76 2.88
CA GLY A 128 -2.79 -3.14 2.56
C GLY A 128 -3.05 -3.36 1.07
N GLU A 129 -3.71 -4.48 0.75
CA GLU A 129 -4.10 -4.78 -0.62
C GLU A 129 -5.34 -3.99 -1.08
N VAL A 130 -5.30 -3.48 -2.31
CA VAL A 130 -6.46 -2.84 -2.94
C VAL A 130 -7.41 -3.88 -3.53
N GLY A 131 -8.69 -3.75 -3.19
CA GLY A 131 -9.77 -4.53 -3.79
C GLY A 131 -10.34 -3.85 -5.04
N PHE A 132 -11.27 -4.54 -5.70
CA PHE A 132 -12.00 -4.00 -6.86
C PHE A 132 -13.49 -4.34 -6.76
N GLU A 133 -14.37 -3.41 -7.14
CA GLU A 133 -15.80 -3.70 -7.25
C GLU A 133 -16.08 -4.66 -8.44
N PRO A 134 -17.26 -5.32 -8.50
CA PRO A 134 -17.70 -6.06 -9.68
C PRO A 134 -17.59 -5.22 -10.96
N GLY A 135 -17.05 -5.81 -12.03
CA GLY A 135 -16.66 -5.08 -13.25
C GLY A 135 -15.22 -4.55 -13.25
N GLY A 136 -14.57 -4.47 -12.09
CA GLY A 136 -13.12 -4.28 -11.97
C GLY A 136 -12.59 -2.84 -12.14
N ARG A 137 -13.47 -1.87 -12.42
CA ARG A 137 -13.12 -0.48 -12.75
C ARG A 137 -13.04 0.47 -11.55
N VAL A 138 -13.66 0.12 -10.43
CA VAL A 138 -13.58 0.90 -9.18
C VAL A 138 -12.63 0.19 -8.23
N VAL A 139 -11.60 0.92 -7.81
CA VAL A 139 -10.62 0.47 -6.80
C VAL A 139 -11.21 0.73 -5.42
N THR A 140 -11.12 -0.25 -4.53
CA THR A 140 -11.62 -0.16 -3.15
C THR A 140 -10.48 -0.38 -2.16
N LEU A 141 -10.46 0.40 -1.10
CA LEU A 141 -9.55 0.22 0.02
C LEU A 141 -10.37 0.15 1.29
N THR A 142 -10.03 -0.77 2.17
CA THR A 142 -10.73 -0.96 3.46
C THR A 142 -9.74 -0.64 4.57
N GLU A 143 -9.90 0.54 5.18
CA GLU A 143 -9.09 1.00 6.31
C GLU A 143 -9.75 0.58 7.62
N GLU A 144 -9.05 -0.14 8.47
CA GLU A 144 -9.57 -0.54 9.78
C GLU A 144 -9.64 0.68 10.73
N THR A 145 -10.78 0.83 11.42
CA THR A 145 -11.03 1.95 12.37
C THR A 145 -11.34 1.43 13.78
N GLY A 146 -10.83 0.24 14.11
CA GLY A 146 -11.11 -0.47 15.36
C GLY A 146 -12.27 -1.44 15.21
N GLN A 147 -13.48 -1.03 15.59
CA GLN A 147 -14.65 -1.92 15.48
C GLN A 147 -15.15 -2.06 14.05
N ASP A 148 -15.27 -0.94 13.34
CA ASP A 148 -15.72 -0.89 11.95
C ASP A 148 -14.54 -0.59 11.02
N ALA A 149 -14.75 -0.70 9.72
CA ALA A 149 -13.79 -0.23 8.72
C ALA A 149 -14.36 0.92 7.90
N LEU A 150 -13.51 1.80 7.39
CA LEU A 150 -13.84 2.80 6.38
C LEU A 150 -13.45 2.27 5.00
N ARG A 151 -14.43 2.05 4.12
CA ARG A 151 -14.14 1.77 2.71
C ARG A 151 -14.06 3.06 1.91
N ARG A 152 -12.88 3.33 1.35
CA ARG A 152 -12.67 4.38 0.34
C ARG A 152 -12.74 3.76 -1.05
N ARG A 153 -13.15 4.56 -2.03
CA ARG A 153 -13.35 4.11 -3.41
C ARG A 153 -12.84 5.13 -4.41
N TYR A 154 -12.21 4.64 -5.46
CA TYR A 154 -11.56 5.47 -6.47
C TYR A 154 -11.90 4.96 -7.87
N ALA A 155 -12.23 5.89 -8.76
CA ALA A 155 -12.40 5.65 -10.18
C ALA A 155 -11.31 6.40 -10.96
N TYR A 156 -11.09 5.95 -12.19
CA TYR A 156 -10.38 6.70 -13.20
C TYR A 156 -11.41 7.28 -14.17
N GLU A 157 -11.40 8.59 -14.35
CA GLU A 157 -12.32 9.28 -15.26
C GLU A 157 -11.57 10.38 -16.01
N ARG A 158 -11.53 10.31 -17.35
CA ARG A 158 -11.02 11.38 -18.24
C ARG A 158 -9.60 11.87 -17.87
N GLY A 159 -8.67 10.94 -17.64
CA GLY A 159 -7.31 11.30 -17.25
C GLY A 159 -7.11 11.63 -15.76
N GLN A 160 -8.12 11.47 -14.91
CA GLN A 160 -8.05 11.88 -13.50
C GLN A 160 -8.46 10.78 -12.53
N LEU A 161 -7.78 10.76 -11.37
CA LEU A 161 -8.20 10.02 -10.19
C LEU A 161 -9.40 10.72 -9.54
N VAL A 162 -10.54 10.05 -9.49
CA VAL A 162 -11.75 10.54 -8.83
C VAL A 162 -11.99 9.77 -7.54
N THR A 163 -12.03 10.47 -6.41
CA THR A 163 -12.45 9.89 -5.13
C THR A 163 -13.97 9.79 -5.09
N LEU A 164 -14.49 8.56 -5.08
CA LEU A 164 -15.91 8.29 -4.89
C LEU A 164 -16.28 8.35 -3.40
N LYS A 165 -17.57 8.36 -3.09
CA LYS A 165 -18.05 8.45 -1.70
C LYS A 165 -17.58 7.25 -0.87
N SER A 166 -16.83 7.56 0.21
CA SER A 166 -16.47 6.60 1.26
C SER A 166 -17.68 6.15 2.08
N GLU A 167 -17.62 4.92 2.59
CA GLU A 167 -18.68 4.31 3.40
C GLU A 167 -18.09 3.65 4.66
N SER A 168 -18.84 3.68 5.76
CA SER A 168 -18.53 2.82 6.91
C SER A 168 -19.01 1.40 6.64
N VAL A 169 -18.20 0.41 6.96
CA VAL A 169 -18.46 -1.01 6.79
C VAL A 169 -18.51 -1.64 8.19
N PRO A 170 -19.70 -1.83 8.79
CA PRO A 170 -19.85 -2.26 10.19
C PRO A 170 -19.12 -3.58 10.45
N GLY A 171 -18.36 -3.68 11.54
CA GLY A 171 -17.60 -4.89 11.87
C GLY A 171 -18.44 -6.05 12.38
N LEU A 172 -17.79 -7.20 12.52
CA LEU A 172 -18.38 -8.38 13.16
C LEU A 172 -18.64 -8.10 14.64
N LYS A 173 -19.82 -8.44 15.15
CA LYS A 173 -20.18 -8.28 16.56
C LYS A 173 -19.38 -9.27 17.41
N ALA A 174 -18.58 -8.74 18.34
CA ALA A 174 -17.78 -9.51 19.28
C ALA A 174 -18.12 -9.13 20.72
N SER A 175 -18.11 -10.11 21.63
CA SER A 175 -18.25 -9.89 23.07
C SER A 175 -17.67 -11.09 23.83
N PRO A 176 -16.69 -10.88 24.73
CA PRO A 176 -16.01 -9.60 25.01
C PRO A 176 -15.07 -9.15 23.88
N GLN A 177 -14.68 -7.88 23.89
CA GLN A 177 -13.73 -7.29 22.95
C GLN A 177 -12.92 -6.16 23.60
N TRP A 178 -11.72 -5.91 23.08
CA TRP A 178 -10.89 -4.73 23.35
C TRP A 178 -10.68 -3.92 22.07
N LEU A 179 -10.64 -2.59 22.19
CA LEU A 179 -10.25 -1.65 21.15
C LEU A 179 -8.94 -0.99 21.56
N ALA A 180 -7.97 -0.88 20.65
CA ALA A 180 -6.68 -0.25 20.93
C ALA A 180 -6.83 1.19 21.43
N SER A 181 -7.76 1.94 20.85
CA SER A 181 -8.08 3.33 21.19
C SER A 181 -8.63 3.56 22.61
N SER A 182 -9.03 2.49 23.31
CA SER A 182 -9.56 2.56 24.68
C SER A 182 -9.01 1.43 25.56
N PHE A 183 -7.84 0.89 25.21
CA PHE A 183 -7.24 -0.23 25.93
C PHE A 183 -6.64 0.25 27.25
N ASP A 184 -6.90 -0.50 28.32
CA ASP A 184 -6.38 -0.25 29.65
C ASP A 184 -5.37 -1.36 30.00
N PRO A 185 -4.06 -1.07 30.06
CA PRO A 185 -3.03 -2.06 30.38
C PRO A 185 -3.23 -2.74 31.75
N ALA A 186 -3.91 -2.09 32.71
CA ALA A 186 -4.26 -2.70 34.00
C ALA A 186 -5.38 -3.75 33.87
N ARG A 187 -6.09 -3.78 32.74
CA ARG A 187 -7.12 -4.76 32.36
C ARG A 187 -6.77 -5.46 31.04
N SER A 188 -5.49 -5.81 30.92
CA SER A 188 -4.86 -6.52 29.78
C SER A 188 -5.17 -8.01 29.67
N THR A 189 -5.90 -8.59 30.63
CA THR A 189 -6.21 -10.03 30.67
C THR A 189 -7.70 -10.25 30.84
N LEU A 190 -8.23 -11.26 30.12
CA LEU A 190 -9.62 -11.69 30.17
C LEU A 190 -9.69 -13.22 30.17
N ALA A 191 -10.70 -13.78 30.83
CA ALA A 191 -10.95 -15.22 30.85
C ALA A 191 -12.29 -15.55 30.17
N ALA A 192 -12.27 -16.39 29.13
CA ALA A 192 -13.45 -16.83 28.39
C ALA A 192 -13.43 -18.36 28.20
N ASP A 193 -14.60 -19.00 28.29
CA ASP A 193 -14.77 -20.41 27.95
C ASP A 193 -14.96 -20.50 26.42
N LEU A 194 -13.86 -20.73 25.69
CA LEU A 194 -13.87 -20.74 24.23
C LEU A 194 -14.39 -22.08 23.72
N ASN A 195 -14.09 -23.19 24.38
CA ASN A 195 -14.41 -24.53 23.89
C ASN A 195 -15.77 -25.08 24.39
N GLY A 196 -16.35 -24.50 25.45
CA GLY A 196 -17.61 -24.93 26.08
C GLY A 196 -17.47 -26.03 27.14
N ASP A 197 -16.27 -26.31 27.67
CA ASP A 197 -16.01 -27.34 28.68
C ASP A 197 -16.18 -26.83 30.13
N GLY A 198 -16.45 -25.53 30.32
CA GLY A 198 -16.61 -24.88 31.61
C GLY A 198 -15.30 -24.40 32.25
N VAL A 199 -14.15 -24.72 31.68
CA VAL A 199 -12.86 -24.11 31.97
C VAL A 199 -12.69 -22.88 31.06
N ARG A 200 -11.97 -21.86 31.53
CA ARG A 200 -11.73 -20.64 30.75
C ARG A 200 -10.29 -20.57 30.28
N GLU A 201 -10.12 -20.37 28.98
CA GLU A 201 -8.89 -19.87 28.37
C GLU A 201 -8.60 -18.43 28.83
N ILE A 202 -7.31 -18.09 28.82
CA ILE A 202 -6.79 -16.77 29.18
C ILE A 202 -6.43 -16.03 27.88
N LEU A 203 -7.12 -14.93 27.63
CA LEU A 203 -6.80 -13.97 26.58
C LEU A 203 -5.94 -12.86 27.21
N ARG A 204 -4.76 -12.57 26.63
CA ARG A 204 -3.87 -11.49 27.08
C ARG A 204 -3.52 -10.60 25.90
N CYS A 205 -3.64 -9.29 26.07
CA CYS A 205 -3.26 -8.30 25.07
C CYS A 205 -2.25 -7.30 25.64
N GLU A 206 -1.41 -6.76 24.76
CA GLU A 206 -0.46 -5.68 25.05
C GLU A 206 -0.53 -4.63 23.93
N VAL A 207 -0.17 -3.38 24.22
CA VAL A 207 -0.13 -2.32 23.21
C VAL A 207 1.19 -2.39 22.45
N TRP A 208 1.10 -2.42 21.13
CA TRP A 208 2.24 -2.25 20.24
C TRP A 208 2.34 -0.78 19.82
N ASP A 209 3.01 0.02 20.67
CA ASP A 209 3.08 1.49 20.56
C ASP A 209 3.43 2.00 19.15
N ARG A 210 4.32 1.30 18.44
CA ARG A 210 4.77 1.68 17.09
C ARG A 210 3.62 1.82 16.08
N TRP A 211 2.57 1.01 16.22
CA TRP A 211 1.44 0.99 15.30
C TRP A 211 0.10 1.32 15.97
N SER A 212 0.12 1.70 17.26
CA SER A 212 -1.07 1.95 18.09
C SER A 212 -2.10 0.79 18.03
N ALA A 213 -1.60 -0.44 17.95
CA ALA A 213 -2.38 -1.66 17.82
C ALA A 213 -2.26 -2.53 19.09
N LEU A 214 -3.09 -3.57 19.20
CA LEU A 214 -3.00 -4.60 20.23
C LEU A 214 -2.36 -5.86 19.67
N THR A 215 -1.38 -6.42 20.37
CA THR A 215 -0.90 -7.78 20.14
C THR A 215 -1.52 -8.71 21.17
N CYS A 216 -2.36 -9.65 20.72
CA CYS A 216 -3.19 -10.48 21.60
C CYS A 216 -2.89 -11.97 21.43
N GLY A 217 -2.67 -12.66 22.54
CA GLY A 217 -2.49 -14.11 22.61
C GLY A 217 -3.61 -14.79 23.41
N VAL A 218 -3.72 -16.10 23.22
CA VAL A 218 -4.67 -16.98 23.92
C VAL A 218 -3.91 -18.18 24.47
N GLN A 219 -4.11 -18.49 25.75
CA GLN A 219 -3.54 -19.64 26.42
C GLN A 219 -4.63 -20.50 27.06
N ASP A 220 -4.45 -21.82 27.08
CA ASP A 220 -5.26 -22.67 27.95
C ASP A 220 -4.82 -22.56 29.43
N ARG A 221 -5.57 -23.20 30.32
CA ARG A 221 -5.29 -23.19 31.76
C ARG A 221 -3.93 -23.83 32.12
N GLN A 222 -3.38 -24.65 31.24
CA GLN A 222 -2.08 -25.30 31.39
C GLN A 222 -0.93 -24.42 30.87
N GLY A 223 -1.24 -23.23 30.32
CA GLY A 223 -0.25 -22.28 29.81
C GLY A 223 0.24 -22.59 28.39
N ARG A 224 -0.43 -23.49 27.65
CA ARG A 224 -0.12 -23.74 26.24
C ARG A 224 -0.74 -22.65 25.37
N ASP A 225 0.08 -22.05 24.51
CA ASP A 225 -0.37 -21.05 23.54
C ASP A 225 -1.33 -21.69 22.51
N LEU A 226 -2.58 -21.25 22.56
CA LEU A 226 -3.62 -21.50 21.56
C LEU A 226 -3.57 -20.45 20.44
N LEU A 227 -3.04 -19.26 20.73
CA LEU A 227 -2.69 -18.20 19.78
C LEU A 227 -1.49 -17.42 20.33
N PRO A 228 -0.36 -17.29 19.61
CA PRO A 228 0.73 -16.41 20.01
C PRO A 228 0.35 -14.93 19.85
N ALA A 229 0.86 -14.07 20.74
CA ALA A 229 0.66 -12.62 20.69
C ALA A 229 1.54 -11.92 19.64
N ASN A 230 1.41 -12.29 18.37
CA ASN A 230 2.25 -11.79 17.27
C ASN A 230 1.48 -11.12 16.11
N LEU A 231 0.15 -11.05 16.19
CA LEU A 231 -0.69 -10.32 15.25
C LEU A 231 -1.13 -9.00 15.89
N GLY A 232 -0.87 -7.87 15.22
CA GLY A 232 -1.27 -6.55 15.66
C GLY A 232 -2.64 -6.17 15.10
N CYS A 233 -3.60 -5.84 15.97
CA CYS A 233 -4.97 -5.49 15.62
C CYS A 233 -5.42 -4.21 16.34
N LEU A 234 -6.12 -3.30 15.68
CA LEU A 234 -6.85 -2.19 16.30
C LEU A 234 -8.04 -2.68 17.17
N ARG A 235 -8.50 -3.91 16.96
CA ARG A 235 -9.48 -4.60 17.80
C ARG A 235 -9.16 -6.08 17.98
N PHE A 236 -9.43 -6.62 19.16
CA PHE A 236 -9.46 -8.06 19.39
C PHE A 236 -10.71 -8.47 20.17
N GLY A 237 -11.35 -9.59 19.82
CA GLY A 237 -12.55 -10.05 20.54
C GLY A 237 -13.01 -11.47 20.21
N VAL A 238 -13.99 -11.94 20.98
CA VAL A 238 -14.61 -13.27 20.83
C VAL A 238 -15.92 -13.15 20.06
N LEU A 239 -16.11 -13.98 19.04
CA LEU A 239 -17.34 -14.06 18.24
C LEU A 239 -18.28 -15.14 18.80
N ALA A 240 -19.58 -14.96 18.55
CA ALA A 240 -20.59 -15.97 18.91
C ALA A 240 -20.57 -17.23 18.00
N THR A 241 -19.85 -17.19 16.88
CA THR A 241 -19.68 -18.34 15.98
C THR A 241 -18.64 -19.31 16.54
N ARG A 242 -18.69 -20.57 16.11
CA ARG A 242 -17.75 -21.61 16.55
C ARG A 242 -17.20 -22.39 15.36
N THR A 243 -15.90 -22.66 15.38
CA THR A 243 -15.22 -23.62 14.49
C THR A 243 -14.68 -24.79 15.30
N ARG A 244 -15.04 -26.02 14.94
CA ARG A 244 -14.52 -27.27 15.56
C ARG A 244 -14.60 -27.25 17.11
N GLY A 245 -15.72 -26.78 17.65
CA GLY A 245 -15.99 -26.70 19.09
C GLY A 245 -15.60 -25.37 19.75
N TYR A 246 -14.57 -24.68 19.26
CA TYR A 246 -14.08 -23.43 19.85
C TYR A 246 -14.80 -22.20 19.27
N GLN A 247 -15.04 -21.18 20.09
CA GLN A 247 -15.50 -19.85 19.66
C GLN A 247 -14.47 -19.21 18.74
N ASP A 248 -14.94 -18.62 17.64
CA ASP A 248 -14.07 -17.89 16.73
C ASP A 248 -13.62 -16.56 17.36
N LEU A 249 -12.46 -16.07 16.92
CA LEU A 249 -11.92 -14.78 17.35
C LEU A 249 -12.01 -13.78 16.21
N VAL A 250 -11.99 -12.49 16.51
CA VAL A 250 -11.86 -11.42 15.52
C VAL A 250 -10.67 -10.52 15.84
N CYS A 251 -9.88 -10.26 14.80
CA CYS A 251 -8.90 -9.19 14.70
C CYS A 251 -9.53 -8.09 13.82
N ASP A 252 -9.38 -6.83 14.22
CA ASP A 252 -9.94 -5.66 13.52
C ASP A 252 -11.45 -5.77 13.26
N SER A 253 -12.00 -5.17 12.21
CA SER A 253 -13.44 -5.25 11.93
C SER A 253 -13.88 -6.65 11.50
N ARG A 254 -13.02 -7.44 10.86
CA ARG A 254 -13.42 -8.62 10.06
C ARG A 254 -12.50 -9.84 10.04
N LEU A 255 -11.23 -9.75 10.42
CA LEU A 255 -10.29 -10.85 10.24
C LEU A 255 -10.58 -11.97 11.26
N VAL A 256 -11.10 -13.11 10.80
CA VAL A 256 -11.62 -14.17 11.68
C VAL A 256 -10.56 -15.24 12.00
N GLY A 257 -10.22 -15.36 13.28
CA GLY A 257 -9.38 -16.41 13.81
C GLY A 257 -10.19 -17.66 14.08
N ARG A 258 -9.90 -18.76 13.38
CA ARG A 258 -10.64 -20.02 13.47
C ARG A 258 -9.77 -21.13 14.07
N TRP A 259 -10.38 -21.99 14.88
CA TRP A 259 -9.68 -23.12 15.49
C TRP A 259 -9.42 -24.24 14.48
N ASN A 260 -8.15 -24.64 14.31
CA ASN A 260 -7.77 -25.69 13.37
C ASN A 260 -7.71 -27.10 14.00
N GLY A 261 -7.98 -27.25 15.29
CA GLY A 261 -7.81 -28.51 16.05
C GLY A 261 -6.58 -28.53 16.96
N GLN A 262 -5.65 -27.58 16.81
CA GLN A 262 -4.43 -27.45 17.63
C GLN A 262 -4.18 -26.00 18.10
N ARG A 263 -4.50 -25.01 17.26
CA ARG A 263 -4.37 -23.58 17.54
C ARG A 263 -5.38 -22.77 16.72
N TYR A 264 -5.55 -21.51 17.09
CA TYR A 264 -6.19 -20.53 16.22
C TYR A 264 -5.28 -20.20 15.03
N VAL A 265 -5.89 -20.05 13.86
CA VAL A 265 -5.26 -19.55 12.66
C VAL A 265 -6.14 -18.46 12.05
N PHE A 266 -5.50 -17.43 11.49
CA PHE A 266 -6.17 -16.40 10.70
C PHE A 266 -5.89 -16.74 9.22
N PRO A 267 -6.78 -17.50 8.55
CA PRO A 267 -6.49 -18.07 7.23
C PRO A 267 -6.47 -17.02 6.12
N ASP A 268 -7.11 -15.88 6.36
CA ASP A 268 -7.27 -14.79 5.42
C ASP A 268 -6.06 -13.80 5.46
N GLY A 269 -5.11 -14.02 6.38
CA GLY A 269 -3.90 -13.20 6.58
C GLY A 269 -4.16 -11.80 7.16
N PRO A 270 -3.11 -11.08 7.61
CA PRO A 270 -3.00 -9.65 7.32
C PRO A 270 -2.63 -9.41 5.85
#